data_AF-A0A5L4KBG3-F1
#
_entry.id   AF-A0A5L4KBG3-F1
#
_cell.length_a   1.000
_cell.length_b   1.000
_cell.length_c   1.000
_cell.angle_alpha   90.00
_cell.angle_beta   90.00
_cell.angle_gamma   90.00
#
_symmetry.space_group_name_H-M   'P 1'
#
loop_
_entity.id
_entity.type
_entity.pdbx_description
1 polymer ?
#
loop_
_entity_poly.entity_id
_entity_poly.type
_entity_poly.pdbx_seq_one_letter_code
_entity_poly.pdbx_strand_id
1 'polypeptide(L)'
;MKFLLKFSIFTAFIAVFLDAGVISYEQIKQAPKGLAKDYYIYRYINESKKATPNEIKTLRTEIYRYSGKLKKDIESIIGPLKERVVDCRGVNANNIIDANATCQKMVLSVKFLQTMSKDKRDELAFKFKDGSPELANFIIGFDAPNPVKYYMDTNDTVSYFKFYNTSNNKEKFLNDNNITSSFIPHLSSNWQFKTLINDAVINKKFDNFRLSLLNISPQFASSEIAFLLGINAIIFNKDDLALEFFKSAAKTSKFASQRDNANFWIYLITKDKSILKTISKSSDINMYSLYAREFSGGGKIKIVVPDPSTKTLLNYDYTDPFVWQKTLNKVAKMSQSELIRYGVRFFTKSTLGEYSYIMEKAHNYKLHFYPTPFMEHIGTNDVKRQALILALARQESRFVPSAVSTSYALGMMQFMPFLANHIGKELGISNFDQDDMFKPEIAYKFANYHLDYLEKYLINPIFIAYAYNGGIGFTKRMLQRGDLFSQNSEYKRYEPFLSMELVPYAESRTYAKKVLANYIIYLAILNSNTKISQFFENLMIPGVGEKFRLNLQTAQN
;
A
#
# COMPACT_ATOMS: atom_id res chain seq x y z
N MET A 1 -2.20 74.94 31.34
CA MET A 1 -0.85 75.09 31.93
C MET A 1 -0.39 73.72 32.42
N LYS A 2 0.67 73.17 31.80
CA LYS A 2 1.59 72.10 32.25
C LYS A 2 0.98 70.70 32.52
N PHE A 3 1.11 69.72 31.61
CA PHE A 3 2.26 68.81 31.42
C PHE A 3 2.84 68.23 32.72
N LEU A 4 2.80 66.90 32.85
CA LEU A 4 3.96 66.09 33.26
C LEU A 4 3.76 64.61 32.87
N LEU A 5 4.63 64.15 31.97
CA LEU A 5 4.89 62.76 31.64
C LEU A 5 5.40 61.99 32.87
N LYS A 6 5.01 60.72 32.99
CA LYS A 6 5.89 59.67 33.49
C LYS A 6 5.82 58.44 32.59
N PHE A 7 6.87 58.30 31.79
CA PHE A 7 7.32 57.05 31.19
C PHE A 7 7.50 55.98 32.28
N SER A 8 7.02 54.77 32.05
CA SER A 8 7.67 53.55 32.57
C SER A 8 7.24 52.32 31.78
N ILE A 9 8.17 51.91 30.91
CA ILE A 9 8.57 50.54 30.59
C ILE A 9 7.47 49.64 30.01
N PHE A 10 7.37 49.71 28.68
CA PHE A 10 6.90 48.61 27.85
C PHE A 10 7.87 47.43 28.06
N THR A 11 7.58 46.52 29.00
CA THR A 11 8.16 45.18 28.94
C THR A 11 7.51 44.48 27.76
N ALA A 12 8.18 44.56 26.62
CA ALA A 12 8.00 43.61 25.55
C ALA A 12 8.21 42.21 26.16
N PHE A 13 7.12 41.51 26.49
CA PHE A 13 7.14 40.07 26.53
C PHE A 13 7.40 39.64 25.09
N ILE A 14 8.69 39.57 24.76
CA ILE A 14 9.18 38.76 23.66
C ILE A 14 8.64 37.38 23.97
N ALA A 15 7.59 36.98 23.26
CA ALA A 15 7.24 35.58 23.15
C ALA A 15 8.45 34.90 22.51
N VAL A 16 9.36 34.43 23.36
CA VAL A 16 10.37 33.46 22.97
C VAL A 16 9.56 32.22 22.63
N PHE A 17 9.19 32.08 21.36
CA PHE A 17 8.83 30.80 20.79
C PHE A 17 10.07 29.93 20.96
N LEU A 18 10.15 29.22 22.08
CA LEU A 18 11.05 28.09 22.22
C LEU A 18 10.66 27.11 21.13
N ASP A 19 11.61 26.82 20.24
CA ASP A 19 11.57 25.86 19.12
C ASP A 19 11.45 24.42 19.68
N ALA A 20 10.44 24.16 20.50
CA ALA A 20 10.42 23.03 21.44
C ALA A 20 10.10 21.66 20.80
N GLY A 21 9.81 21.60 19.50
CA GLY A 21 9.41 20.36 18.81
C GLY A 21 10.45 19.75 17.87
N VAL A 22 11.44 20.51 17.39
CA VAL A 22 12.35 20.05 16.31
C VAL A 22 13.75 19.83 16.86
N ILE A 23 14.19 18.56 16.86
CA ILE A 23 15.56 18.19 17.26
C ILE A 23 16.62 18.90 16.41
N SER A 24 17.80 19.13 16.99
CA SER A 24 18.85 19.93 16.36
C SER A 24 19.51 19.21 15.17
N TYR A 25 20.13 19.99 14.28
CA TYR A 25 20.93 19.47 13.17
C TYR A 25 21.97 18.43 13.62
N GLU A 26 22.69 18.68 14.71
CA GLU A 26 23.70 17.74 15.23
C GLU A 26 23.07 16.45 15.77
N GLN A 27 21.90 16.53 16.42
CA GLN A 27 21.15 15.34 16.84
C GLN A 27 20.70 14.51 15.63
N ILE A 28 20.15 15.16 14.60
CA ILE A 28 19.73 14.47 13.37
C ILE A 28 20.93 13.81 12.70
N LYS A 29 22.04 14.54 12.56
CA LYS A 29 23.26 14.03 11.90
C LYS A 29 23.76 12.75 12.56
N GLN A 30 23.78 12.69 13.89
CA GLN A 30 24.21 11.52 14.66
C GLN A 30 23.18 10.38 14.72
N ALA A 31 21.92 10.65 14.33
CA ALA A 31 20.85 9.65 14.36
C ALA A 31 21.12 8.47 13.38
N PRO A 32 20.66 7.26 13.73
CA PRO A 32 20.78 6.09 12.86
C PRO A 32 20.03 6.31 11.55
N LYS A 33 20.65 5.93 10.42
CA LYS A 33 19.99 5.97 9.11
C LYS A 33 18.73 5.09 9.10
N GLY A 34 17.62 5.67 8.62
CA GLY A 34 16.31 5.02 8.56
C GLY A 34 15.16 6.02 8.45
N LEU A 35 13.92 5.54 8.47
CA LEU A 35 12.73 6.38 8.26
C LEU A 35 12.53 7.42 9.37
N ALA A 36 12.90 7.10 10.61
CA ALA A 36 12.90 8.06 11.71
C ALA A 36 13.81 9.26 11.43
N LYS A 37 15.03 9.01 10.91
CA LYS A 37 15.97 10.08 10.52
C LYS A 37 15.40 10.91 9.37
N ASP A 38 14.84 10.26 8.35
CA ASP A 38 14.20 10.96 7.22
C ASP A 38 13.05 11.87 7.67
N TYR A 39 12.23 11.40 8.62
CA TYR A 39 11.16 12.18 9.24
C TYR A 39 11.67 13.43 9.94
N TYR A 40 12.71 13.33 10.76
CA TYR A 40 13.27 14.51 11.42
C TYR A 40 14.05 15.42 10.47
N ILE A 41 14.66 14.90 9.41
CA ILE A 41 15.19 15.74 8.32
C ILE A 41 14.04 16.53 7.67
N TYR A 42 12.91 15.87 7.41
CA TYR A 42 11.72 16.52 6.86
C TYR A 42 11.18 17.61 7.78
N ARG A 43 11.05 17.35 9.09
CA ARG A 43 10.64 18.37 10.08
C ARG A 43 11.65 19.51 10.15
N TYR A 44 12.94 19.21 10.23
CA TYR A 44 13.99 20.24 10.29
C TYR A 44 13.93 21.18 9.08
N ILE A 45 13.68 20.66 7.88
CA ILE A 45 13.56 21.49 6.68
C ILE A 45 12.28 22.35 6.69
N ASN A 46 11.15 21.79 7.15
CA ASN A 46 9.84 22.41 7.00
C ASN A 46 9.39 23.24 8.20
N GLU A 47 9.95 23.00 9.37
CA GLU A 47 9.51 23.59 10.64
C GLU A 47 10.61 24.45 11.29
N SER A 48 11.90 24.16 11.05
CA SER A 48 12.99 24.98 11.59
C SER A 48 13.19 26.25 10.79
N LYS A 49 13.16 27.41 11.47
CA LYS A 49 13.57 28.70 10.88
C LYS A 49 15.08 28.80 10.64
N LYS A 50 15.86 27.81 11.07
CA LYS A 50 17.34 27.84 11.09
C LYS A 50 18.00 26.95 10.04
N ALA A 51 17.24 26.14 9.28
CA ALA A 51 17.82 25.20 8.34
C ALA A 51 18.58 25.91 7.20
N THR A 52 19.90 25.73 7.14
CA THR A 52 20.72 26.34 6.09
C THR A 52 20.88 25.41 4.88
N PRO A 53 21.07 25.96 3.66
CA PRO A 53 21.35 25.15 2.47
C PRO A 53 22.53 24.18 2.62
N ASN A 54 23.57 24.57 3.38
CA ASN A 54 24.72 23.70 3.64
C ASN A 54 24.38 22.52 4.55
N GLU A 55 23.64 22.75 5.63
CA GLU A 55 23.16 21.67 6.50
C GLU A 55 22.24 20.71 5.74
N ILE A 56 21.32 21.23 4.92
CA ILE A 56 20.42 20.41 4.09
C ILE A 56 21.23 19.57 3.09
N LYS A 57 22.28 20.14 2.48
CA LYS A 57 23.17 19.41 1.58
C LYS A 57 23.87 18.25 2.29
N THR A 58 24.31 18.45 3.53
CA THR A 58 24.88 17.39 4.37
C THR A 58 23.82 16.35 4.77
N LEU A 59 22.66 16.77 5.26
CA LEU A 59 21.58 15.85 5.64
C LEU A 59 21.08 15.03 4.44
N ARG A 60 21.10 15.56 3.22
CA ARG A 60 20.70 14.83 2.01
C ARG A 60 21.49 13.53 1.82
N THR A 61 22.77 13.48 2.20
CA THR A 61 23.59 12.24 2.06
C THR A 61 23.20 11.17 3.08
N GLU A 62 22.55 11.58 4.17
CA GLU A 62 22.14 10.72 5.27
C GLU A 62 20.74 10.12 5.08
N ILE A 63 19.97 10.58 4.09
CA ILE A 63 18.61 10.13 3.84
C ILE A 63 18.58 8.65 3.46
N TYR A 64 17.71 7.89 4.13
CA TYR A 64 17.45 6.48 3.86
C TYR A 64 16.59 6.29 2.61
N ARG A 65 15.51 7.05 2.48
CA ARG A 65 14.57 6.97 1.36
C ARG A 65 14.37 8.34 0.70
N TYR A 66 15.22 8.66 -0.27
CA TYR A 66 15.17 9.93 -1.01
C TYR A 66 14.08 9.94 -2.09
N SER A 67 12.83 10.20 -1.69
CA SER A 67 11.68 10.22 -2.60
C SER A 67 10.51 11.04 -2.04
N GLY A 68 9.44 11.17 -2.82
CA GLY A 68 8.19 11.78 -2.35
C GLY A 68 8.35 13.25 -1.96
N LYS A 69 7.68 13.64 -0.86
CA LYS A 69 7.65 15.03 -0.38
C LYS A 69 9.03 15.52 0.06
N LEU A 70 9.76 14.73 0.84
CA LEU A 70 11.11 15.08 1.30
C LEU A 70 12.07 15.40 0.14
N LYS A 71 12.06 14.59 -0.93
CA LYS A 71 12.84 14.88 -2.14
C LYS A 71 12.45 16.25 -2.71
N LYS A 72 11.16 16.51 -2.93
CA LYS A 72 10.68 17.77 -3.51
C LYS A 72 11.11 18.98 -2.69
N ASP A 73 10.94 18.92 -1.38
CA ASP A 73 11.27 20.03 -0.46
C ASP A 73 12.78 20.31 -0.52
N ILE A 74 13.62 19.28 -0.45
CA ILE A 74 15.08 19.44 -0.57
C ILE A 74 15.48 20.04 -1.91
N GLU A 75 14.93 19.53 -3.01
CA GLU A 75 15.29 19.96 -4.35
C GLU A 75 14.82 21.39 -4.66
N SER A 76 13.76 21.86 -4.00
CA SER A 76 13.37 23.27 -4.08
C SER A 76 14.36 24.23 -3.41
N ILE A 77 15.16 23.76 -2.45
CA ILE A 77 16.10 24.61 -1.70
C ILE A 77 17.51 24.54 -2.27
N ILE A 78 18.02 23.32 -2.53
CA ILE A 78 19.42 23.10 -2.95
C ILE A 78 19.55 22.55 -4.37
N GLY A 79 18.45 22.54 -5.12
CA GLY A 79 18.37 21.97 -6.45
C GLY A 79 18.31 20.44 -6.46
N PRO A 80 17.88 19.84 -7.59
CA PRO A 80 17.92 18.40 -7.77
C PRO A 80 19.35 17.89 -7.57
N LEU A 81 19.46 16.63 -7.13
CA LEU A 81 20.72 15.93 -7.37
C LEU A 81 20.97 16.05 -8.88
N LYS A 82 22.11 16.64 -9.26
CA LYS A 82 22.60 16.50 -10.62
C LYS A 82 22.85 15.01 -10.79
N GLU A 83 21.86 14.29 -11.29
CA GLU A 83 22.11 13.01 -11.93
C GLU A 83 23.27 13.26 -12.90
N ARG A 84 24.15 12.27 -13.09
CA ARG A 84 24.97 12.29 -14.29
C ARG A 84 23.97 12.25 -15.44
N VAL A 85 23.52 13.42 -15.89
CA VAL A 85 22.76 13.58 -17.13
C VAL A 85 23.75 13.07 -18.13
N VAL A 86 23.52 11.83 -18.57
CA VAL A 86 24.28 11.29 -19.67
C VAL A 86 23.89 12.18 -20.83
N ASP A 87 24.80 13.08 -21.20
CA ASP A 87 24.53 14.05 -22.23
C ASP A 87 24.53 13.31 -23.56
N CYS A 88 23.33 12.93 -23.98
CA CYS A 88 23.11 12.29 -25.26
C CYS A 88 22.80 13.32 -26.36
N ARG A 89 22.94 14.63 -26.08
CA ARG A 89 22.80 15.66 -27.12
C ARG A 89 23.90 15.46 -28.14
N GLY A 90 23.53 15.48 -29.41
CA GLY A 90 24.42 15.16 -30.53
C GLY A 90 24.49 13.68 -30.87
N VAL A 91 23.94 12.78 -30.04
CA VAL A 91 23.75 11.37 -30.44
C VAL A 91 22.64 11.31 -31.49
N ASN A 92 22.97 10.78 -32.65
CA ASN A 92 22.12 10.69 -33.83
C ASN A 92 22.42 9.37 -34.59
N ALA A 93 21.74 9.15 -35.71
CA ALA A 93 21.84 7.93 -36.50
C ALA A 93 23.27 7.54 -36.89
N ASN A 94 24.19 8.50 -37.01
CA ASN A 94 25.55 8.26 -37.49
C ASN A 94 26.53 7.86 -36.37
N ASN A 95 26.28 8.26 -35.13
CA ASN A 95 27.21 8.04 -34.00
C ASN A 95 26.58 7.29 -32.81
N ILE A 96 25.32 6.84 -32.92
CA ILE A 96 24.64 6.13 -31.83
C ILE A 96 25.33 4.81 -31.46
N ILE A 97 26.02 4.14 -32.39
CA ILE A 97 26.78 2.91 -32.11
C ILE A 97 27.93 3.16 -31.14
N ASP A 98 28.60 4.31 -31.26
CA ASP A 98 29.73 4.68 -30.42
C ASP A 98 29.28 5.32 -29.10
N ALA A 99 28.00 5.68 -28.99
CA ALA A 99 27.43 6.21 -27.76
C ALA A 99 27.38 5.15 -26.66
N ASN A 100 27.47 5.55 -25.40
CA ASN A 100 27.33 4.60 -24.29
C ASN A 100 25.92 3.96 -24.28
N ALA A 101 25.82 2.77 -23.68
CA ALA A 101 24.59 1.97 -23.66
C ALA A 101 23.36 2.73 -23.11
N THR A 102 23.56 3.67 -22.17
CA THR A 102 22.48 4.50 -21.64
C THR A 102 21.94 5.43 -22.72
N CYS A 103 22.82 6.14 -23.45
CA CYS A 103 22.41 6.98 -24.57
C CYS A 103 21.76 6.19 -25.70
N GLN A 104 22.30 5.03 -26.04
CA GLN A 104 21.69 4.13 -27.02
C GLN A 104 20.25 3.80 -26.64
N LYS A 105 20.01 3.36 -25.39
CA LYS A 105 18.67 3.00 -24.90
C LYS A 105 17.71 4.18 -24.82
N MET A 106 18.21 5.36 -24.45
CA MET A 106 17.41 6.58 -24.33
C MET A 106 17.01 7.18 -25.68
N VAL A 107 17.95 7.26 -26.61
CA VAL A 107 17.74 7.92 -27.92
C VAL A 107 16.94 7.02 -28.86
N LEU A 108 17.18 5.70 -28.82
CA LEU A 108 16.53 4.73 -29.70
C LEU A 108 15.05 4.52 -29.32
N SER A 109 14.22 5.42 -29.84
CA SER A 109 12.77 5.51 -29.68
C SER A 109 12.03 5.32 -31.00
N VAL A 110 10.71 5.09 -30.94
CA VAL A 110 9.86 4.97 -32.15
C VAL A 110 10.00 6.20 -33.05
N LYS A 111 9.95 7.40 -32.46
CA LYS A 111 10.11 8.67 -33.19
C LYS A 111 11.50 8.82 -33.81
N PHE A 112 12.54 8.38 -33.11
CA PHE A 112 13.91 8.42 -33.64
C PHE A 112 14.09 7.49 -34.84
N LEU A 113 13.53 6.28 -34.79
CA LEU A 113 13.58 5.36 -35.93
C LEU A 113 12.81 5.88 -37.16
N GLN A 114 11.73 6.64 -36.95
CA GLN A 114 10.97 7.30 -38.02
C GLN A 114 11.79 8.35 -38.79
N THR A 115 12.82 8.95 -38.18
CA THR A 115 13.66 9.94 -38.87
C THR A 115 14.73 9.34 -39.78
N MET A 116 14.84 8.01 -39.82
CA MET A 116 15.90 7.28 -40.53
C MET A 116 15.36 6.59 -41.79
N SER A 117 16.22 6.35 -42.79
CA SER A 117 15.88 5.45 -43.89
C SER A 117 15.92 3.99 -43.44
N LYS A 118 15.25 3.11 -44.20
CA LYS A 118 15.29 1.66 -43.94
C LYS A 118 16.72 1.12 -43.98
N ASP A 119 17.49 1.45 -45.02
CA ASP A 119 18.89 1.01 -45.16
C ASP A 119 19.73 1.39 -43.93
N LYS A 120 19.50 2.59 -43.37
CA LYS A 120 20.22 3.04 -42.18
C LYS A 120 19.78 2.28 -40.93
N ARG A 121 18.50 1.92 -40.82
CA ARG A 121 18.02 1.04 -39.75
C ARG A 121 18.59 -0.37 -39.87
N ASP A 122 18.64 -0.93 -41.06
CA ASP A 122 19.21 -2.26 -41.31
C ASP A 122 20.71 -2.31 -40.95
N GLU A 123 21.49 -1.28 -41.35
CA GLU A 123 22.89 -1.12 -40.93
C GLU A 123 23.01 -1.06 -39.39
N LEU A 124 22.14 -0.28 -38.75
CA LEU A 124 22.18 -0.08 -37.31
C LEU A 124 21.80 -1.36 -36.54
N ALA A 125 20.78 -2.08 -37.01
CA ALA A 125 20.38 -3.37 -36.46
C ALA A 125 21.52 -4.40 -36.55
N PHE A 126 22.21 -4.45 -37.69
CA PHE A 126 23.37 -5.33 -37.88
C PHE A 126 24.47 -5.02 -36.86
N LYS A 127 24.80 -3.73 -36.68
CA LYS A 127 25.83 -3.29 -35.72
C LYS A 127 25.47 -3.58 -34.26
N PHE A 128 24.18 -3.56 -33.91
CA PHE A 128 23.75 -3.89 -32.54
C PHE A 128 23.63 -5.38 -32.24
N LYS A 129 23.67 -6.25 -33.26
CA LYS A 129 23.34 -7.68 -33.14
C LYS A 129 24.13 -8.40 -32.04
N ASP A 130 25.44 -8.16 -31.97
CA ASP A 130 26.33 -8.88 -31.05
C ASP A 130 26.48 -8.18 -29.68
N GLY A 131 26.30 -6.85 -29.62
CA GLY A 131 26.51 -6.06 -28.41
C GLY A 131 25.23 -5.75 -27.61
N SER A 132 24.12 -5.52 -28.30
CA SER A 132 22.82 -5.15 -27.71
C SER A 132 21.68 -5.78 -28.53
N PRO A 133 21.51 -7.11 -28.47
CA PRO A 133 20.54 -7.83 -29.29
C PRO A 133 19.10 -7.34 -29.06
N GLU A 134 18.78 -6.80 -27.88
CA GLU A 134 17.47 -6.19 -27.61
C GLU A 134 17.23 -4.91 -28.43
N LEU A 135 18.28 -4.11 -28.67
CA LEU A 135 18.19 -2.91 -29.49
C LEU A 135 18.14 -3.28 -30.97
N ALA A 136 18.89 -4.29 -31.39
CA ALA A 136 18.78 -4.85 -32.74
C ALA A 136 17.36 -5.36 -33.01
N ASN A 137 16.77 -6.12 -32.09
CA ASN A 137 15.40 -6.62 -32.21
C ASN A 137 14.37 -5.48 -32.31
N PHE A 138 14.55 -4.41 -31.52
CA PHE A 138 13.70 -3.22 -31.61
C PHE A 138 13.80 -2.51 -32.97
N ILE A 139 14.97 -2.49 -33.61
CA ILE A 139 15.11 -1.88 -34.94
C ILE A 139 14.49 -2.77 -36.01
N ILE A 140 14.80 -4.08 -35.97
CA ILE A 140 14.27 -5.07 -36.92
C ILE A 140 12.74 -5.10 -36.87
N GLY A 141 12.19 -5.15 -35.65
CA GLY A 141 10.74 -5.17 -35.45
C GLY A 141 10.05 -3.88 -35.91
N PHE A 142 10.71 -2.73 -35.85
CA PHE A 142 10.15 -1.47 -36.31
C PHE A 142 9.85 -1.49 -37.83
N ASP A 143 10.68 -2.19 -38.60
CA ASP A 143 10.53 -2.35 -40.05
C ASP A 143 9.66 -3.55 -40.46
N ALA A 144 9.15 -4.33 -39.49
CA ALA A 144 8.23 -5.41 -39.78
C ALA A 144 6.89 -4.87 -40.31
N PRO A 145 6.14 -5.61 -41.16
CA PRO A 145 4.83 -5.18 -41.67
C PRO A 145 3.83 -4.82 -40.56
N ASN A 146 3.92 -5.51 -39.42
CA ASN A 146 3.22 -5.16 -38.19
C ASN A 146 4.21 -5.20 -37.01
N PRO A 147 4.77 -4.04 -36.61
CA PRO A 147 5.78 -3.99 -35.56
C PRO A 147 5.29 -4.51 -34.21
N VAL A 148 4.07 -4.17 -33.82
CA VAL A 148 3.52 -4.57 -32.51
C VAL A 148 3.32 -6.08 -32.47
N LYS A 149 2.79 -6.68 -33.55
CA LYS A 149 2.69 -8.13 -33.68
C LYS A 149 4.07 -8.81 -33.63
N TYR A 150 5.06 -8.25 -34.33
CA TYR A 150 6.43 -8.76 -34.28
C TYR A 150 6.97 -8.83 -32.83
N TYR A 151 6.76 -7.78 -32.03
CA TYR A 151 7.24 -7.78 -30.63
C TYR A 151 6.48 -8.76 -29.73
N MET A 152 5.20 -8.98 -29.98
CA MET A 152 4.45 -10.04 -29.28
C MET A 152 4.99 -11.42 -29.66
N ASP A 153 5.21 -11.67 -30.95
CA ASP A 153 5.69 -12.96 -31.46
C ASP A 153 7.15 -13.25 -31.03
N THR A 154 7.96 -12.21 -30.79
CA THR A 154 9.35 -12.31 -30.27
C THR A 154 9.46 -12.15 -28.76
N ASN A 155 8.34 -12.04 -28.04
CA ASN A 155 8.27 -11.85 -26.59
C ASN A 155 8.97 -10.58 -26.05
N ASP A 156 9.14 -9.55 -26.89
CA ASP A 156 9.77 -8.28 -26.53
C ASP A 156 8.78 -7.31 -25.86
N THR A 157 8.62 -7.49 -24.55
CA THR A 157 7.71 -6.64 -23.75
C THR A 157 8.12 -5.18 -23.69
N VAL A 158 9.42 -4.89 -23.75
CA VAL A 158 9.94 -3.52 -23.66
C VAL A 158 9.55 -2.75 -24.92
N SER A 159 9.78 -3.34 -26.09
CA SER A 159 9.44 -2.73 -27.38
C SER A 159 7.93 -2.61 -27.59
N TYR A 160 7.14 -3.61 -27.17
CA TYR A 160 5.67 -3.49 -27.12
C TYR A 160 5.24 -2.24 -26.33
N PHE A 161 5.79 -2.06 -25.12
CA PHE A 161 5.44 -0.91 -24.29
C PHE A 161 6.00 0.42 -24.78
N LYS A 162 7.12 0.45 -25.54
CA LYS A 162 7.57 1.66 -26.24
C LYS A 162 6.52 2.15 -27.24
N PHE A 163 5.94 1.23 -28.01
CA PHE A 163 4.85 1.55 -28.95
C PHE A 163 3.56 1.96 -28.22
N TYR A 164 3.14 1.16 -27.22
CA TYR A 164 1.97 1.50 -26.39
C TYR A 164 2.11 2.90 -25.80
N ASN A 165 3.26 3.25 -25.21
CA ASN A 165 3.52 4.54 -24.60
C ASN A 165 3.58 5.70 -25.61
N THR A 166 4.03 5.43 -26.83
CA THR A 166 4.10 6.44 -27.90
C THR A 166 2.74 6.72 -28.54
N SER A 167 1.81 5.77 -28.52
CA SER A 167 0.47 5.96 -29.08
C SER A 167 -0.30 7.11 -28.41
N ASN A 168 -0.88 8.00 -29.21
CA ASN A 168 -1.74 9.08 -28.70
C ASN A 168 -3.09 8.56 -28.19
N ASN A 169 -3.58 7.45 -28.75
CA ASN A 169 -4.83 6.82 -28.34
C ASN A 169 -4.54 5.39 -27.83
N LYS A 170 -4.53 5.23 -26.50
CA LYS A 170 -4.22 3.95 -25.85
C LYS A 170 -5.29 2.90 -26.12
N GLU A 171 -6.55 3.29 -26.14
CA GLU A 171 -7.65 2.36 -26.37
C GLU A 171 -7.64 1.82 -27.80
N LYS A 172 -7.48 2.70 -28.80
CA LYS A 172 -7.30 2.27 -30.19
C LYS A 172 -6.09 1.35 -30.35
N PHE A 173 -4.96 1.69 -29.72
CA PHE A 173 -3.77 0.85 -29.76
C PHE A 173 -4.05 -0.57 -29.25
N LEU A 174 -4.73 -0.70 -28.11
CA LEU A 174 -5.05 -2.00 -27.52
C LEU A 174 -6.04 -2.79 -28.38
N ASN A 175 -7.03 -2.11 -28.98
CA ASN A 175 -8.04 -2.74 -29.84
C ASN A 175 -7.42 -3.26 -31.15
N ASP A 176 -6.52 -2.48 -31.74
CA ASP A 176 -5.82 -2.86 -32.98
C ASP A 176 -4.74 -3.94 -32.72
N ASN A 177 -4.29 -4.10 -31.47
CA ASN A 177 -3.18 -4.98 -31.09
C ASN A 177 -3.51 -5.81 -29.84
N ASN A 178 -4.50 -6.70 -29.97
CA ASN A 178 -4.90 -7.59 -28.88
C ASN A 178 -3.73 -8.45 -28.38
N ILE A 179 -3.57 -8.51 -27.06
CA ILE A 179 -2.56 -9.35 -26.41
C ILE A 179 -2.89 -10.83 -26.64
N THR A 180 -1.91 -11.60 -27.08
CA THR A 180 -2.05 -13.04 -27.33
C THR A 180 -1.80 -13.85 -26.06
N SER A 181 -2.36 -15.06 -26.00
CA SER A 181 -2.16 -15.99 -24.87
C SER A 181 -0.69 -16.28 -24.60
N SER A 182 0.11 -16.53 -25.64
CA SER A 182 1.53 -16.86 -25.53
C SER A 182 2.39 -15.71 -24.98
N PHE A 183 1.92 -14.47 -25.06
CA PHE A 183 2.66 -13.30 -24.60
C PHE A 183 2.45 -13.00 -23.11
N ILE A 184 1.35 -13.48 -22.50
CA ILE A 184 1.00 -13.26 -21.09
C ILE A 184 2.10 -13.69 -20.10
N PRO A 185 2.77 -14.85 -20.24
CA PRO A 185 3.83 -15.24 -19.32
C PRO A 185 4.99 -14.22 -19.28
N HIS A 186 5.30 -13.61 -20.42
CA HIS A 186 6.36 -12.61 -20.54
C HIS A 186 5.95 -11.24 -19.97
N LEU A 187 4.66 -10.91 -20.07
CA LEU A 187 4.10 -9.68 -19.50
C LEU A 187 3.90 -9.73 -17.98
N SER A 188 3.78 -10.92 -17.39
CA SER A 188 3.35 -11.10 -15.99
C SER A 188 4.27 -10.44 -14.95
N SER A 189 5.56 -10.28 -15.25
CA SER A 189 6.53 -9.57 -14.40
C SER A 189 6.66 -8.08 -14.71
N ASN A 190 6.11 -7.62 -15.84
CA ASN A 190 6.25 -6.25 -16.31
C ASN A 190 5.30 -5.30 -15.54
N TRP A 191 5.86 -4.25 -14.93
CA TRP A 191 5.10 -3.30 -14.12
C TRP A 191 4.07 -2.50 -14.94
N GLN A 192 4.36 -2.20 -16.22
CA GLN A 192 3.44 -1.47 -17.10
C GLN A 192 2.22 -2.33 -17.44
N PHE A 193 2.43 -3.63 -17.65
CA PHE A 193 1.32 -4.56 -17.84
C PHE A 193 0.48 -4.69 -16.59
N LYS A 194 1.10 -4.80 -15.41
CA LYS A 194 0.37 -4.82 -14.13
C LYS A 194 -0.49 -3.56 -13.95
N THR A 195 0.03 -2.38 -14.29
CA THR A 195 -0.75 -1.14 -14.27
C THR A 195 -1.89 -1.19 -15.27
N LEU A 196 -1.61 -1.57 -16.53
CA LEU A 196 -2.61 -1.66 -17.60
C LEU A 196 -3.76 -2.61 -17.23
N ILE A 197 -3.45 -3.81 -16.73
CA ILE A 197 -4.49 -4.80 -16.41
C ILE A 197 -5.28 -4.42 -15.15
N ASN A 198 -4.67 -3.75 -14.17
CA ASN A 198 -5.42 -3.17 -13.06
C ASN A 198 -6.36 -2.05 -13.54
N ASP A 199 -5.88 -1.17 -14.42
CA ASP A 199 -6.70 -0.11 -15.00
C ASP A 199 -7.87 -0.66 -15.81
N ALA A 200 -7.62 -1.72 -16.59
CA ALA A 200 -8.65 -2.41 -17.33
C ALA A 200 -9.66 -3.07 -16.37
N VAL A 201 -9.23 -4.01 -15.53
CA VAL A 201 -10.15 -4.85 -14.75
C VAL A 201 -10.75 -4.13 -13.55
N ILE A 202 -9.93 -3.49 -12.71
CA ILE A 202 -10.37 -2.87 -11.46
C ILE A 202 -11.06 -1.54 -11.73
N ASN A 203 -10.43 -0.69 -12.55
CA ASN A 203 -10.96 0.64 -12.86
C ASN A 203 -11.94 0.64 -14.04
N LYS A 204 -12.25 -0.54 -14.61
CA LYS A 204 -13.19 -0.76 -15.72
C LYS A 204 -12.90 0.13 -16.95
N LYS A 205 -11.62 0.36 -17.28
CA LYS A 205 -11.22 1.09 -18.49
C LYS A 205 -11.09 0.15 -19.71
N PHE A 206 -11.11 0.71 -20.91
CA PHE A 206 -10.80 0.02 -22.17
C PHE A 206 -11.72 -1.17 -22.48
N ASP A 207 -13.00 -0.92 -22.72
CA ASP A 207 -14.04 -1.96 -22.80
C ASP A 207 -13.73 -3.08 -23.82
N ASN A 208 -13.31 -2.70 -25.02
CA ASN A 208 -12.94 -3.66 -26.07
C ASN A 208 -11.68 -4.47 -25.72
N PHE A 209 -10.72 -3.87 -25.03
CA PHE A 209 -9.55 -4.58 -24.52
C PHE A 209 -9.96 -5.59 -23.44
N ARG A 210 -10.85 -5.21 -22.52
CA ARG A 210 -11.40 -6.14 -21.51
C ARG A 210 -12.13 -7.32 -22.14
N LEU A 211 -12.87 -7.09 -23.22
CA LEU A 211 -13.49 -8.16 -24.02
C LEU A 211 -12.43 -9.06 -24.67
N SER A 212 -11.36 -8.50 -25.24
CA SER A 212 -10.33 -9.30 -25.90
C SER A 212 -9.53 -10.18 -24.93
N LEU A 213 -9.41 -9.76 -23.66
CA LEU A 213 -8.81 -10.58 -22.59
C LEU A 213 -9.57 -11.90 -22.33
N LEU A 214 -10.85 -12.02 -22.73
CA LEU A 214 -11.60 -13.28 -22.63
C LEU A 214 -11.08 -14.37 -23.58
N ASN A 215 -10.28 -14.00 -24.58
CA ASN A 215 -9.64 -14.96 -25.50
C ASN A 215 -8.30 -15.49 -24.96
N ILE A 216 -7.85 -15.02 -23.80
CA ILE A 216 -6.63 -15.53 -23.16
C ILE A 216 -6.90 -16.91 -22.59
N SER A 217 -6.03 -17.86 -22.91
CA SER A 217 -6.16 -19.23 -22.44
C SER A 217 -5.59 -19.38 -21.00
N PRO A 218 -6.34 -19.94 -20.04
CA PRO A 218 -5.97 -19.97 -18.62
C PRO A 218 -4.60 -20.58 -18.28
N GLN A 219 -4.10 -21.51 -19.09
CA GLN A 219 -2.80 -22.15 -18.89
C GLN A 219 -1.60 -21.20 -19.05
N PHE A 220 -1.77 -20.04 -19.69
CA PHE A 220 -0.71 -19.04 -19.86
C PHE A 220 -0.71 -17.97 -18.77
N ALA A 221 -1.80 -17.85 -18.01
CA ALA A 221 -1.90 -16.89 -16.92
C ALA A 221 -1.49 -17.56 -15.60
N SER A 222 -0.83 -16.80 -14.72
CA SER A 222 -0.43 -17.31 -13.40
C SER A 222 -0.64 -16.28 -12.29
N SER A 223 -0.79 -16.76 -11.06
CA SER A 223 -0.88 -15.98 -9.82
C SER A 223 -1.87 -14.82 -9.92
N GLU A 224 -1.41 -13.59 -9.69
CA GLU A 224 -2.19 -12.36 -9.72
C GLU A 224 -2.82 -12.08 -11.09
N ILE A 225 -2.10 -12.36 -12.19
CA ILE A 225 -2.62 -12.11 -13.54
C ILE A 225 -3.77 -13.06 -13.85
N ALA A 226 -3.64 -14.35 -13.51
CA ALA A 226 -4.74 -15.30 -13.62
C ALA A 226 -5.94 -14.86 -12.78
N PHE A 227 -5.71 -14.38 -11.55
CA PHE A 227 -6.78 -13.90 -10.69
C PHE A 227 -7.52 -12.69 -11.32
N LEU A 228 -6.81 -11.70 -11.83
CA LEU A 228 -7.42 -10.52 -12.47
C LEU A 228 -8.18 -10.89 -13.76
N LEU A 229 -7.67 -11.83 -14.56
CA LEU A 229 -8.39 -12.35 -15.72
C LEU A 229 -9.66 -13.13 -15.31
N GLY A 230 -9.62 -13.85 -14.18
CA GLY A 230 -10.80 -14.46 -13.57
C GLY A 230 -11.85 -13.43 -13.18
N ILE A 231 -11.45 -12.33 -12.52
CA ILE A 231 -12.35 -11.21 -12.19
C ILE A 231 -12.92 -10.57 -13.47
N ASN A 232 -12.10 -10.37 -14.50
CA ASN A 232 -12.58 -9.88 -15.80
C ASN A 232 -13.63 -10.81 -16.41
N ALA A 233 -13.41 -12.12 -16.39
CA ALA A 233 -14.37 -13.11 -16.87
C ALA A 233 -15.69 -13.09 -16.06
N ILE A 234 -15.64 -12.89 -14.74
CA ILE A 234 -16.84 -12.67 -13.90
C ILE A 234 -17.63 -11.43 -14.38
N ILE A 235 -16.94 -10.32 -14.64
CA ILE A 235 -17.56 -9.08 -15.14
C ILE A 235 -18.25 -9.28 -16.50
N PHE A 236 -17.85 -10.27 -17.30
CA PHE A 236 -18.53 -10.61 -18.57
C PHE A 236 -19.43 -11.84 -18.49
N ASN A 237 -19.80 -12.27 -17.28
CA ASN A 237 -20.67 -13.44 -17.05
C ASN A 237 -20.13 -14.74 -17.70
N LYS A 238 -18.80 -14.92 -17.71
CA LYS A 238 -18.10 -16.10 -18.22
C LYS A 238 -17.62 -16.98 -17.08
N ASP A 239 -18.57 -17.52 -16.31
CA ASP A 239 -18.30 -18.31 -15.10
C ASP A 239 -17.33 -19.49 -15.33
N ASP A 240 -17.49 -20.23 -16.43
CA ASP A 240 -16.61 -21.38 -16.74
C ASP A 240 -15.17 -20.95 -17.02
N LEU A 241 -14.98 -19.84 -17.74
CA LEU A 241 -13.65 -19.29 -18.01
C LEU A 241 -13.04 -18.71 -16.72
N ALA A 242 -13.83 -18.01 -15.93
CA ALA A 242 -13.42 -17.47 -14.64
C ALA A 242 -12.94 -18.59 -13.71
N LEU A 243 -13.66 -19.71 -13.66
CA LEU A 243 -13.32 -20.90 -12.89
C LEU A 243 -11.92 -21.42 -13.24
N GLU A 244 -11.60 -21.56 -14.52
CA GLU A 244 -10.28 -22.04 -14.96
C GLU A 244 -9.15 -21.05 -14.64
N PHE A 245 -9.40 -19.75 -14.75
CA PHE A 245 -8.46 -18.72 -14.31
C PHE A 245 -8.22 -18.76 -12.80
N PHE A 246 -9.26 -18.91 -11.98
CA PHE A 246 -9.11 -19.01 -10.53
C PHE A 246 -8.42 -20.31 -10.12
N LYS A 247 -8.65 -21.44 -10.81
CA LYS A 247 -7.87 -22.67 -10.62
C LYS A 247 -6.39 -22.46 -10.93
N SER A 248 -6.07 -21.78 -12.02
CA SER A 248 -4.68 -21.43 -12.36
C SER A 248 -4.06 -20.53 -11.28
N ALA A 249 -4.78 -19.49 -10.82
CA ALA A 249 -4.34 -18.60 -9.76
C ALA A 249 -4.10 -19.36 -8.44
N ALA A 250 -5.01 -20.25 -8.02
CA ALA A 250 -4.88 -21.05 -6.82
C ALA A 250 -3.69 -22.02 -6.89
N LYS A 251 -3.44 -22.63 -8.07
CA LYS A 251 -2.33 -23.56 -8.29
C LYS A 251 -0.96 -22.87 -8.27
N THR A 252 -0.88 -21.67 -8.84
CA THR A 252 0.42 -21.01 -9.12
C THR A 252 0.80 -19.94 -8.09
N SER A 253 -0.12 -19.49 -7.23
CA SER A 253 0.18 -18.45 -6.24
C SER A 253 1.10 -18.94 -5.13
N LYS A 254 2.13 -18.15 -4.82
CA LYS A 254 3.11 -18.45 -3.76
C LYS A 254 2.55 -18.21 -2.36
N PHE A 255 1.74 -17.18 -2.18
CA PHE A 255 1.19 -16.81 -0.87
C PHE A 255 -0.11 -17.56 -0.58
N ALA A 256 -0.24 -18.09 0.64
CA ALA A 256 -1.45 -18.80 1.07
C ALA A 256 -2.69 -17.90 0.99
N SER A 257 -2.59 -16.62 1.37
CA SER A 257 -3.66 -15.64 1.24
C SER A 257 -4.21 -15.49 -0.19
N GLN A 258 -3.34 -15.54 -1.20
CA GLN A 258 -3.74 -15.48 -2.61
C GLN A 258 -4.40 -16.78 -3.07
N ARG A 259 -3.90 -17.94 -2.62
CA ARG A 259 -4.52 -19.24 -2.88
C ARG A 259 -5.90 -19.35 -2.24
N ASP A 260 -6.03 -18.88 -1.00
CA ASP A 260 -7.29 -18.86 -0.27
C ASP A 260 -8.32 -17.96 -0.96
N ASN A 261 -7.91 -16.77 -1.43
CA ASN A 261 -8.76 -15.89 -2.23
C ASN A 261 -9.22 -16.59 -3.53
N ALA A 262 -8.29 -17.12 -4.32
CA ALA A 262 -8.62 -17.80 -5.57
C ALA A 262 -9.56 -19.00 -5.35
N ASN A 263 -9.27 -19.86 -4.36
CA ASN A 263 -10.14 -20.97 -3.99
C ASN A 263 -11.51 -20.50 -3.50
N PHE A 264 -11.58 -19.37 -2.79
CA PHE A 264 -12.85 -18.81 -2.37
C PHE A 264 -13.73 -18.41 -3.58
N TRP A 265 -13.13 -17.84 -4.63
CA TRP A 265 -13.83 -17.58 -5.89
C TRP A 265 -14.27 -18.85 -6.62
N ILE A 266 -13.44 -19.90 -6.63
CA ILE A 266 -13.85 -21.23 -7.14
C ILE A 266 -15.08 -21.74 -6.37
N TYR A 267 -15.10 -21.60 -5.03
CA TYR A 267 -16.27 -21.92 -4.22
C TYR A 267 -17.49 -21.04 -4.56
N LEU A 268 -17.31 -19.73 -4.77
CA LEU A 268 -18.43 -18.85 -5.12
C LEU A 268 -19.10 -19.26 -6.44
N ILE A 269 -18.34 -19.75 -7.42
CA ILE A 269 -18.85 -20.25 -8.70
C ILE A 269 -19.49 -21.63 -8.54
N THR A 270 -18.73 -22.60 -8.01
CA THR A 270 -19.11 -24.03 -7.99
C THR A 270 -20.07 -24.41 -6.88
N LYS A 271 -20.10 -23.61 -5.80
CA LYS A 271 -20.74 -23.93 -4.51
C LYS A 271 -20.26 -25.23 -3.86
N ASP A 272 -19.12 -25.77 -4.28
CA ASP A 272 -18.54 -26.97 -3.68
C ASP A 272 -17.96 -26.67 -2.28
N LYS A 273 -18.67 -27.15 -1.26
CA LYS A 273 -18.29 -26.99 0.15
C LYS A 273 -16.96 -27.68 0.50
N SER A 274 -16.49 -28.64 -0.29
CA SER A 274 -15.19 -29.28 -0.09
C SER A 274 -14.02 -28.28 -0.19
N ILE A 275 -14.20 -27.24 -1.00
CA ILE A 275 -13.23 -26.16 -1.17
C ILE A 275 -13.14 -25.34 0.12
N LEU A 276 -14.27 -25.01 0.76
CA LEU A 276 -14.24 -24.33 2.06
C LEU A 276 -13.49 -25.16 3.12
N LYS A 277 -13.66 -26.49 3.13
CA LYS A 277 -12.87 -27.37 4.03
C LYS A 277 -11.37 -27.33 3.73
N THR A 278 -10.97 -27.03 2.49
CA THR A 278 -9.57 -26.83 2.12
C THR A 278 -9.06 -25.48 2.64
N ILE A 279 -9.78 -24.40 2.35
CA ILE A 279 -9.43 -23.04 2.79
C ILE A 279 -9.41 -22.94 4.32
N SER A 280 -10.32 -23.63 5.03
CA SER A 280 -10.39 -23.61 6.50
C SER A 280 -9.15 -24.20 7.19
N LYS A 281 -8.33 -24.97 6.46
CA LYS A 281 -7.07 -25.54 6.95
C LYS A 281 -5.86 -24.64 6.69
N SER A 282 -6.03 -23.53 5.97
CA SER A 282 -4.94 -22.59 5.68
C SER A 282 -4.30 -22.09 6.96
N SER A 283 -2.97 -22.07 6.99
CA SER A 283 -2.20 -21.49 8.09
C SER A 283 -2.25 -19.96 8.08
N ASP A 284 -2.64 -19.35 6.97
CA ASP A 284 -2.80 -17.89 6.86
C ASP A 284 -4.17 -17.48 7.42
N ILE A 285 -4.16 -16.51 8.34
CA ILE A 285 -5.37 -15.97 8.94
C ILE A 285 -5.81 -14.78 8.10
N ASN A 286 -6.80 -15.01 7.24
CA ASN A 286 -7.38 -14.01 6.37
C ASN A 286 -8.90 -14.14 6.35
N MET A 287 -9.60 -13.16 5.78
CA MET A 287 -11.07 -13.16 5.78
C MET A 287 -11.67 -14.42 5.13
N TYR A 288 -11.03 -14.99 4.11
CA TYR A 288 -11.52 -16.17 3.39
C TYR A 288 -11.36 -17.43 4.24
N SER A 289 -10.20 -17.59 4.90
CA SER A 289 -9.94 -18.73 5.79
C SER A 289 -10.75 -18.65 7.08
N LEU A 290 -11.09 -17.46 7.56
CA LEU A 290 -12.04 -17.27 8.67
C LEU A 290 -13.48 -17.60 8.25
N TYR A 291 -13.93 -17.10 7.10
CA TYR A 291 -15.24 -17.42 6.55
C TYR A 291 -15.38 -18.93 6.34
N ALA A 292 -14.39 -19.56 5.72
CA ALA A 292 -14.41 -21.00 5.48
C ALA A 292 -14.49 -21.84 6.78
N ARG A 293 -13.85 -21.39 7.87
CA ARG A 293 -13.93 -22.04 9.19
C ARG A 293 -15.33 -21.96 9.78
N GLU A 294 -16.00 -20.82 9.64
CA GLU A 294 -17.37 -20.62 10.11
C GLU A 294 -18.33 -21.66 9.49
N PHE A 295 -18.22 -21.93 8.20
CA PHE A 295 -19.15 -22.80 7.46
C PHE A 295 -18.72 -24.27 7.36
N SER A 296 -17.46 -24.60 7.67
CA SER A 296 -16.93 -25.97 7.54
C SER A 296 -16.56 -26.63 8.87
N GLY A 297 -16.80 -25.95 10.01
CA GLY A 297 -16.41 -26.43 11.34
C GLY A 297 -14.89 -26.54 11.49
N GLY A 298 -14.15 -25.61 10.89
CA GLY A 298 -12.68 -25.66 10.91
C GLY A 298 -12.11 -25.59 12.33
N GLY A 299 -11.01 -26.30 12.57
CA GLY A 299 -10.40 -26.41 13.90
C GLY A 299 -9.90 -25.07 14.47
N LYS A 300 -9.54 -25.10 15.76
CA LYS A 300 -9.04 -23.92 16.50
C LYS A 300 -7.90 -23.23 15.75
N ILE A 301 -7.98 -21.90 15.68
CA ILE A 301 -6.96 -21.06 15.06
C ILE A 301 -5.76 -20.98 16.02
N LYS A 302 -4.56 -21.27 15.52
CA LYS A 302 -3.33 -21.14 16.32
C LYS A 302 -2.86 -19.69 16.24
N ILE A 303 -3.04 -18.96 17.34
CA ILE A 303 -2.54 -17.60 17.55
C ILE A 303 -1.73 -17.54 18.84
N VAL A 304 -0.87 -16.53 18.95
CA VAL A 304 -0.13 -16.21 20.17
C VAL A 304 -0.66 -14.89 20.72
N VAL A 305 -1.17 -14.92 21.96
CA VAL A 305 -1.58 -13.73 22.71
C VAL A 305 -0.60 -13.57 23.87
N PRO A 306 0.45 -12.73 23.72
CA PRO A 306 1.47 -12.57 24.76
C PRO A 306 0.93 -11.80 25.97
N ASP A 307 1.17 -12.32 27.18
CA ASP A 307 0.76 -11.72 28.45
C ASP A 307 1.93 -11.71 29.47
N PRO A 308 2.84 -10.72 29.39
CA PRO A 308 3.97 -10.60 30.29
C PRO A 308 3.58 -9.95 31.62
N SER A 309 4.14 -10.46 32.73
CA SER A 309 4.02 -9.84 34.06
C SER A 309 4.91 -8.60 34.21
N THR A 310 6.10 -8.61 33.61
CA THR A 310 7.07 -7.51 33.64
C THR A 310 6.51 -6.28 32.95
N LYS A 311 6.48 -5.14 33.66
CA LYS A 311 5.89 -3.89 33.14
C LYS A 311 6.72 -3.28 32.02
N THR A 312 8.01 -3.02 32.27
CA THR A 312 8.87 -2.25 31.37
C THR A 312 10.19 -2.95 31.09
N LEU A 313 10.78 -2.67 29.93
CA LEU A 313 12.15 -3.07 29.61
C LEU A 313 13.11 -1.96 30.07
N LEU A 314 14.04 -2.29 30.97
CA LEU A 314 15.03 -1.33 31.46
C LEU A 314 15.93 -0.82 30.33
N ASN A 315 16.24 0.47 30.36
CA ASN A 315 17.11 1.16 29.39
C ASN A 315 16.65 1.04 27.93
N TYR A 316 15.33 0.96 27.71
CA TYR A 316 14.71 0.97 26.40
C TYR A 316 13.51 1.93 26.39
N ASP A 317 13.66 3.07 25.72
CA ASP A 317 12.55 4.00 25.50
C ASP A 317 11.77 3.55 24.25
N TYR A 318 10.59 2.99 24.47
CA TYR A 318 9.71 2.51 23.39
C TYR A 318 9.02 3.65 22.63
N THR A 319 9.10 4.89 23.16
CA THR A 319 8.56 6.09 22.50
C THR A 319 9.59 6.79 21.62
N ASP A 320 10.88 6.48 21.76
CA ASP A 320 11.95 7.04 20.92
C ASP A 320 12.05 6.30 19.57
N PRO A 321 11.76 6.96 18.43
CA PRO A 321 11.81 6.34 17.11
C PRO A 321 13.24 5.99 16.66
N PHE A 322 14.28 6.62 17.19
CA PHE A 322 15.67 6.25 16.92
C PHE A 322 16.09 5.00 17.67
N VAL A 323 15.56 4.77 18.88
CA VAL A 323 15.74 3.51 19.63
C VAL A 323 15.12 2.36 18.83
N TRP A 324 13.90 2.55 18.32
CA TRP A 324 13.28 1.56 17.44
C TRP A 324 14.07 1.34 16.14
N GLN A 325 14.55 2.41 15.49
CA GLN A 325 15.37 2.28 14.28
C GLN A 325 16.67 1.50 14.52
N LYS A 326 17.35 1.71 15.66
CA LYS A 326 18.52 0.90 16.07
C LYS A 326 18.14 -0.57 16.23
N THR A 327 16.99 -0.85 16.84
CA THR A 327 16.45 -2.19 17.01
C THR A 327 16.19 -2.86 15.66
N LEU A 328 15.53 -2.18 14.73
CA LEU A 328 15.30 -2.66 13.36
C LEU A 328 16.62 -2.99 12.64
N ASN A 329 17.61 -2.08 12.71
CA ASN A 329 18.91 -2.26 12.07
C ASN A 329 19.66 -3.48 12.61
N LYS A 330 19.48 -3.80 13.90
CA LYS A 330 20.05 -5.00 14.53
C LYS A 330 19.30 -6.27 14.12
N VAL A 331 17.97 -6.26 14.25
CA VAL A 331 17.05 -7.35 13.90
C VAL A 331 17.15 -7.71 12.41
N ALA A 332 17.47 -6.76 11.53
CA ALA A 332 17.68 -7.00 10.10
C ALA A 332 18.80 -8.01 9.80
N LYS A 333 19.81 -8.10 10.67
CA LYS A 333 21.06 -8.85 10.44
C LYS A 333 21.16 -10.15 11.24
N MET A 334 20.18 -10.44 12.09
CA MET A 334 20.19 -11.59 12.99
C MET A 334 19.68 -12.87 12.30
N SER A 335 20.33 -13.99 12.61
CA SER A 335 19.81 -15.33 12.33
C SER A 335 18.56 -15.64 13.17
N GLN A 336 17.86 -16.71 12.80
CA GLN A 336 16.65 -17.13 13.50
C GLN A 336 16.85 -17.33 15.02
N SER A 337 17.95 -17.99 15.42
CA SER A 337 18.24 -18.25 16.85
C SER A 337 18.57 -16.98 17.63
N GLU A 338 19.26 -16.04 17.00
CA GLU A 338 19.57 -14.73 17.58
C GLU A 338 18.32 -13.87 17.73
N LEU A 339 17.40 -13.91 16.76
CA LEU A 339 16.11 -13.23 16.85
C LEU A 339 15.30 -13.73 18.05
N ILE A 340 15.23 -15.05 18.26
CA ILE A 340 14.52 -15.64 19.41
C ILE A 340 15.14 -15.14 20.72
N ARG A 341 16.47 -15.27 20.88
CA ARG A 341 17.17 -14.85 22.11
C ARG A 341 17.02 -13.35 22.36
N TYR A 342 17.08 -12.54 21.32
CA TYR A 342 16.94 -11.09 21.43
C TYR A 342 15.49 -10.68 21.71
N GLY A 343 14.52 -11.30 21.05
CA GLY A 343 13.09 -11.04 21.17
C GLY A 343 12.55 -11.29 22.58
N VAL A 344 13.01 -12.33 23.28
CA VAL A 344 12.58 -12.64 24.66
C VAL A 344 12.80 -11.45 25.62
N ARG A 345 13.79 -10.58 25.37
CA ARG A 345 14.02 -9.38 26.18
C ARG A 345 12.87 -8.37 26.11
N PHE A 346 12.12 -8.36 25.02
CA PHE A 346 10.98 -7.47 24.78
C PHE A 346 9.67 -8.06 25.33
N PHE A 347 9.71 -9.22 26.01
CA PHE A 347 8.51 -9.80 26.63
C PHE A 347 8.13 -9.03 27.91
N THR A 348 7.70 -7.78 27.73
CA THR A 348 7.23 -6.84 28.77
C THR A 348 5.98 -6.12 28.29
N LYS A 349 5.15 -5.62 29.21
CA LYS A 349 3.88 -4.94 28.86
C LYS A 349 4.11 -3.73 27.94
N SER A 350 5.20 -2.99 28.16
CA SER A 350 5.52 -1.79 27.38
C SER A 350 6.20 -2.04 26.03
N THR A 351 6.62 -3.27 25.72
CA THR A 351 7.31 -3.59 24.45
C THR A 351 6.70 -4.78 23.70
N LEU A 352 5.42 -5.05 23.95
CA LEU A 352 4.68 -6.12 23.28
C LEU A 352 4.62 -5.97 21.75
N GLY A 353 4.62 -4.73 21.25
CA GLY A 353 4.65 -4.47 19.81
C GLY A 353 5.97 -4.91 19.17
N GLU A 354 7.08 -4.50 19.77
CA GLU A 354 8.43 -4.91 19.36
C GLU A 354 8.66 -6.41 19.51
N TYR A 355 8.21 -6.99 20.63
CA TYR A 355 8.23 -8.44 20.85
C TYR A 355 7.50 -9.17 19.72
N SER A 356 6.28 -8.76 19.42
CA SER A 356 5.46 -9.38 18.37
C SER A 356 6.14 -9.28 17.01
N TYR A 357 6.68 -8.11 16.66
CA TYR A 357 7.43 -7.92 15.42
C TYR A 357 8.65 -8.85 15.31
N ILE A 358 9.49 -8.89 16.36
CA ILE A 358 10.72 -9.68 16.37
C ILE A 358 10.39 -11.17 16.31
N MET A 359 9.39 -11.62 17.06
CA MET A 359 9.02 -13.04 17.13
C MET A 359 8.29 -13.52 15.86
N GLU A 360 7.44 -12.70 15.24
CA GLU A 360 6.87 -13.02 13.92
C GLU A 360 7.98 -13.27 12.90
N LYS A 361 8.99 -12.39 12.86
CA LYS A 361 10.17 -12.57 12.01
C LYS A 361 10.98 -13.82 12.37
N ALA A 362 11.21 -14.06 13.66
CA ALA A 362 11.93 -15.22 14.17
C ALA A 362 11.25 -16.55 13.80
N HIS A 363 9.94 -16.55 13.57
CA HIS A 363 9.18 -17.72 13.15
C HIS A 363 8.83 -17.72 11.65
N ASN A 364 9.50 -16.88 10.84
CA ASN A 364 9.24 -16.74 9.41
C ASN A 364 7.75 -16.50 9.10
N TYR A 365 7.08 -15.72 9.95
CA TYR A 365 5.65 -15.38 9.88
C TYR A 365 4.69 -16.59 9.91
N LYS A 366 5.15 -17.74 10.42
CA LYS A 366 4.32 -18.94 10.60
C LYS A 366 3.50 -18.93 11.90
N LEU A 367 3.93 -18.14 12.89
CA LEU A 367 3.18 -17.87 14.11
C LEU A 367 2.57 -16.47 14.03
N HIS A 368 1.31 -16.35 14.43
CA HIS A 368 0.55 -15.10 14.35
C HIS A 368 0.37 -14.49 15.72
N PHE A 369 0.97 -13.33 15.95
CA PHE A 369 0.90 -12.63 17.24
C PHE A 369 -0.24 -11.62 17.23
N TYR A 370 -1.08 -11.66 18.27
CA TYR A 370 -2.21 -10.76 18.50
C TYR A 370 -2.11 -10.17 19.91
N PRO A 371 -1.14 -9.27 20.16
CA PRO A 371 -0.98 -8.64 21.47
C PRO A 371 -2.13 -7.66 21.74
N THR A 372 -2.34 -7.34 23.02
CA THR A 372 -3.28 -6.33 23.51
C THR A 372 -2.55 -5.33 24.43
N PRO A 373 -1.60 -4.53 23.91
CA PRO A 373 -0.81 -3.64 24.75
C PRO A 373 -1.56 -2.37 25.11
N PHE A 374 -1.21 -1.80 26.26
CA PHE A 374 -1.70 -0.51 26.75
C PHE A 374 -3.24 -0.42 26.87
N MET A 375 -3.91 -1.53 27.21
CA MET A 375 -5.37 -1.58 27.32
C MET A 375 -5.94 -0.61 28.36
N GLU A 376 -5.15 -0.24 29.37
CA GLU A 376 -5.44 0.82 30.33
C GLU A 376 -5.69 2.20 29.68
N HIS A 377 -5.21 2.40 28.44
CA HIS A 377 -5.36 3.63 27.68
C HIS A 377 -6.38 3.52 26.53
N ILE A 378 -7.04 2.38 26.32
CA ILE A 378 -7.91 2.16 25.16
C ILE A 378 -9.17 3.06 25.16
N GLY A 379 -9.55 3.61 26.31
CA GLY A 379 -10.54 4.69 26.41
C GLY A 379 -11.99 4.30 26.17
N THR A 380 -12.33 3.01 26.14
CA THR A 380 -13.70 2.53 25.93
C THR A 380 -13.92 1.15 26.55
N ASN A 381 -15.15 0.87 26.99
CA ASN A 381 -15.58 -0.46 27.45
C ASN A 381 -16.38 -1.24 26.39
N ASP A 382 -16.68 -0.62 25.24
CA ASP A 382 -17.32 -1.33 24.14
C ASP A 382 -16.31 -2.29 23.47
N VAL A 383 -16.56 -3.59 23.63
CA VAL A 383 -15.74 -4.67 23.06
C VAL A 383 -15.60 -4.54 21.54
N LYS A 384 -16.63 -4.07 20.83
CA LYS A 384 -16.56 -3.88 19.38
C LYS A 384 -15.60 -2.74 19.03
N ARG A 385 -15.68 -1.60 19.71
CA ARG A 385 -14.71 -0.51 19.54
C ARG A 385 -13.28 -0.94 19.92
N GLN A 386 -13.11 -1.65 21.04
CA GLN A 386 -11.79 -2.15 21.45
C GLN A 386 -11.18 -3.06 20.38
N ALA A 387 -11.92 -4.06 19.90
CA ALA A 387 -11.46 -4.95 18.85
C ALA A 387 -11.11 -4.21 17.55
N LEU A 388 -11.84 -3.15 17.21
CA LEU A 388 -11.58 -2.35 16.01
C LEU A 388 -10.26 -1.56 16.16
N ILE A 389 -10.05 -0.91 17.30
CA ILE A 389 -8.79 -0.18 17.59
C ILE A 389 -7.60 -1.15 17.53
N LEU A 390 -7.70 -2.31 18.18
CA LEU A 390 -6.65 -3.33 18.17
C LEU A 390 -6.40 -3.87 16.75
N ALA A 391 -7.47 -4.08 15.96
CA ALA A 391 -7.35 -4.57 14.59
C ALA A 391 -6.62 -3.58 13.67
N LEU A 392 -6.90 -2.28 13.83
CA LEU A 392 -6.24 -1.19 13.13
C LEU A 392 -4.77 -1.09 13.59
N ALA A 393 -4.50 -0.94 14.89
CA ALA A 393 -3.15 -0.85 15.44
C ALA A 393 -2.24 -2.02 15.03
N ARG A 394 -2.78 -3.25 15.02
CA ARG A 394 -2.08 -4.44 14.53
C ARG A 394 -1.69 -4.30 13.07
N GLN A 395 -2.60 -3.80 12.24
CA GLN A 395 -2.36 -3.63 10.80
C GLN A 395 -1.44 -2.45 10.50
N GLU A 396 -1.53 -1.38 11.29
CA GLU A 396 -0.78 -0.14 11.10
C GLU A 396 0.70 -0.29 11.50
N SER A 397 0.99 -0.81 12.69
CA SER A 397 2.36 -0.80 13.21
C SER A 397 2.78 -2.06 13.96
N ARG A 398 1.90 -3.07 14.06
CA ARG A 398 2.07 -4.17 15.04
C ARG A 398 2.19 -3.63 16.47
N PHE A 399 1.52 -2.53 16.79
CA PHE A 399 1.55 -1.84 18.08
C PHE A 399 2.90 -1.23 18.49
N VAL A 400 3.89 -1.13 17.58
CA VAL A 400 5.14 -0.44 17.91
C VAL A 400 4.85 1.05 18.14
N PRO A 401 5.10 1.60 19.35
CA PRO A 401 4.69 2.97 19.68
C PRO A 401 5.42 4.04 18.89
N SER A 402 6.69 3.84 18.56
CA SER A 402 7.53 4.81 17.83
C SER A 402 7.70 4.50 16.34
N ALA A 403 6.75 3.79 15.74
CA ALA A 403 6.77 3.45 14.32
C ALA A 403 6.62 4.71 13.43
N VAL A 404 7.42 4.78 12.36
CA VAL A 404 7.37 5.85 11.36
C VAL A 404 7.22 5.24 9.96
N SER A 405 6.18 5.64 9.23
CA SER A 405 5.92 5.15 7.87
C SER A 405 6.78 5.84 6.82
N THR A 406 6.74 5.33 5.58
CA THR A 406 7.39 5.97 4.41
C THR A 406 6.76 7.30 4.01
N SER A 407 5.54 7.60 4.48
CA SER A 407 4.85 8.88 4.34
C SER A 407 4.86 9.69 5.64
N TYR A 408 5.62 9.24 6.64
CA TYR A 408 5.72 9.84 7.98
C TYR A 408 4.42 9.80 8.79
N ALA A 409 3.63 8.74 8.62
CA ALA A 409 2.58 8.41 9.58
C ALA A 409 3.20 7.93 10.89
N LEU A 410 2.66 8.39 12.02
CA LEU A 410 3.32 8.34 13.32
C LEU A 410 2.63 7.40 14.31
N GLY A 411 3.47 6.61 14.97
CA GLY A 411 3.17 5.80 16.13
C GLY A 411 2.23 4.63 15.90
N MET A 412 1.71 4.06 17.00
CA MET A 412 1.03 2.77 16.91
C MET A 412 -0.27 2.76 16.10
N MET A 413 -0.85 3.94 15.90
CA MET A 413 -2.08 4.15 15.12
C MET A 413 -1.82 4.82 13.77
N GLN A 414 -0.55 5.09 13.43
CA GLN A 414 -0.08 5.68 12.17
C GLN A 414 -0.87 6.93 11.76
N PHE A 415 -0.94 7.92 12.66
CA PHE A 415 -1.56 9.21 12.33
C PHE A 415 -0.64 10.03 11.43
N MET A 416 -1.17 10.55 10.32
CA MET A 416 -0.45 11.52 9.51
C MET A 416 -0.31 12.86 10.27
N PRO A 417 0.83 13.56 10.19
CA PRO A 417 1.08 14.80 10.94
C PRO A 417 -0.02 15.86 10.81
N PHE A 418 -0.55 16.06 9.59
CA PHE A 418 -1.66 17.00 9.36
C PHE A 418 -2.92 16.64 10.18
N LEU A 419 -3.27 15.35 10.25
CA LEU A 419 -4.44 14.90 10.99
C LEU A 419 -4.19 14.96 12.50
N ALA A 420 -2.98 14.59 12.95
CA ALA A 420 -2.58 14.70 14.36
C ALA A 420 -2.67 16.15 14.84
N ASN A 421 -2.05 17.10 14.14
CA ASN A 421 -2.09 18.52 14.50
C ASN A 421 -3.51 19.09 14.50
N HIS A 422 -4.37 18.66 13.57
CA HIS A 422 -5.77 19.05 13.56
C HIS A 422 -6.52 18.53 14.80
N ILE A 423 -6.42 17.23 15.10
CA ILE A 423 -7.10 16.62 16.26
C ILE A 423 -6.54 17.17 17.58
N GLY A 424 -5.23 17.36 17.71
CA GLY A 424 -4.62 17.93 18.91
C GLY A 424 -5.15 19.32 19.25
N LYS A 425 -5.40 20.14 18.21
CA LYS A 425 -6.05 21.45 18.34
C LYS A 425 -7.52 21.32 18.75
N GLU A 426 -8.30 20.45 18.10
CA GLU A 426 -9.71 20.22 18.43
C GLU A 426 -9.90 19.70 19.87
N LEU A 427 -8.97 18.87 20.33
CA LEU A 427 -8.96 18.34 21.70
C LEU A 427 -8.40 19.34 22.74
N GLY A 428 -7.91 20.50 22.31
CA GLY A 428 -7.37 21.53 23.20
C GLY A 428 -6.14 21.09 24.00
N ILE A 429 -5.31 20.18 23.45
CA ILE A 429 -4.12 19.70 24.15
C ILE A 429 -3.06 20.80 24.16
N SER A 430 -2.73 21.29 25.36
CA SER A 430 -1.73 22.34 25.54
C SER A 430 -0.34 21.85 25.10
N ASN A 431 0.37 22.67 24.33
CA ASN A 431 1.71 22.38 23.82
C ASN A 431 1.83 21.04 23.06
N PHE A 432 0.74 20.62 22.38
CA PHE A 432 0.75 19.42 21.55
C PHE A 432 1.82 19.50 20.45
N ASP A 433 2.61 18.45 20.33
CA ASP A 433 3.49 18.21 19.19
C ASP A 433 3.10 16.91 18.50
N GLN A 434 3.23 16.83 17.19
CA GLN A 434 2.91 15.61 16.44
C GLN A 434 3.71 14.37 16.89
N ASP A 435 4.88 14.53 17.52
CA ASP A 435 5.64 13.42 18.14
C ASP A 435 4.94 12.84 19.38
N ASP A 436 3.97 13.55 19.97
CA ASP A 436 3.12 12.98 21.03
C ASP A 436 2.36 11.74 20.53
N MET A 437 2.24 11.55 19.21
CA MET A 437 1.68 10.32 18.63
C MET A 437 2.49 9.06 18.94
N PHE A 438 3.74 9.19 19.38
CA PHE A 438 4.54 8.05 19.87
C PHE A 438 4.15 7.58 21.27
N LYS A 439 3.35 8.38 21.99
CA LYS A 439 2.82 8.04 23.32
C LYS A 439 1.53 7.22 23.19
N PRO A 440 1.47 5.97 23.70
CA PRO A 440 0.29 5.11 23.55
C PRO A 440 -1.01 5.75 24.05
N GLU A 441 -0.97 6.53 25.13
CA GLU A 441 -2.15 7.18 25.68
C GLU A 441 -2.75 8.23 24.74
N ILE A 442 -1.89 9.00 24.05
CA ILE A 442 -2.31 9.98 23.06
C ILE A 442 -2.78 9.25 21.79
N ALA A 443 -2.06 8.22 21.36
CA ALA A 443 -2.40 7.45 20.17
C ALA A 443 -3.80 6.82 20.24
N TYR A 444 -4.15 6.18 21.37
CA TYR A 444 -5.50 5.62 21.54
C TYR A 444 -6.58 6.69 21.76
N LYS A 445 -6.27 7.81 22.44
CA LYS A 445 -7.20 8.94 22.54
C LYS A 445 -7.55 9.49 21.16
N PHE A 446 -6.55 9.66 20.28
CA PHE A 446 -6.73 10.15 18.92
C PHE A 446 -7.45 9.13 18.05
N ALA A 447 -7.15 7.83 18.21
CA ALA A 447 -7.87 6.75 17.52
C ALA A 447 -9.36 6.79 17.84
N ASN A 448 -9.75 6.89 19.11
CA ASN A 448 -11.15 7.00 19.49
C ASN A 448 -11.82 8.23 18.88
N TYR A 449 -11.18 9.41 18.99
CA TYR A 449 -11.72 10.64 18.42
C TYR A 449 -11.93 10.52 16.90
N HIS A 450 -10.95 9.95 16.19
CA HIS A 450 -11.06 9.76 14.75
C HIS A 450 -12.11 8.72 14.37
N LEU A 451 -12.21 7.62 15.11
CA LEU A 451 -13.23 6.59 14.90
C LEU A 451 -14.64 7.12 15.18
N ASP A 452 -14.83 7.95 16.21
CA ASP A 452 -16.12 8.64 16.45
C ASP A 452 -16.53 9.47 15.24
N TYR A 453 -15.58 10.17 14.61
CA TYR A 453 -15.84 10.91 13.38
C TYR A 453 -16.21 9.98 12.21
N LEU A 454 -15.50 8.88 12.00
CA LEU A 454 -15.80 7.94 10.92
C LEU A 454 -17.16 7.25 11.13
N GLU A 455 -17.49 6.90 12.37
CA GLU A 455 -18.73 6.19 12.75
C GLU A 455 -19.99 7.08 12.68
N LYS A 456 -19.83 8.40 12.55
CA LYS A 456 -20.92 9.30 12.12
C LYS A 456 -21.43 8.97 10.72
N TYR A 457 -20.61 8.33 9.88
CA TYR A 457 -20.93 8.05 8.49
C TYR A 457 -20.92 6.58 8.14
N LEU A 458 -20.07 5.78 8.78
CA LEU A 458 -19.79 4.39 8.43
C LEU A 458 -20.14 3.49 9.61
N ILE A 459 -20.78 2.36 9.35
CA ILE A 459 -21.18 1.41 10.40
C ILE A 459 -20.33 0.14 10.27
N ASN A 460 -20.14 -0.34 9.04
CA ASN A 460 -19.41 -1.58 8.80
C ASN A 460 -17.90 -1.40 8.98
N PRO A 461 -17.21 -2.28 9.74
CA PRO A 461 -15.76 -2.17 9.98
C PRO A 461 -14.91 -2.22 8.70
N ILE A 462 -15.40 -2.83 7.62
CA ILE A 462 -14.71 -2.85 6.32
C ILE A 462 -14.66 -1.44 5.72
N PHE A 463 -15.78 -0.71 5.75
CA PHE A 463 -15.81 0.67 5.26
C PHE A 463 -15.04 1.61 6.16
N ILE A 464 -15.11 1.41 7.49
CA ILE A 464 -14.27 2.16 8.43
C ILE A 464 -12.79 1.94 8.12
N ALA A 465 -12.37 0.70 7.85
CA ALA A 465 -10.98 0.40 7.47
C ALA A 465 -10.58 1.05 6.14
N TYR A 466 -11.46 1.09 5.13
CA TYR A 466 -11.19 1.86 3.90
C TYR A 466 -11.02 3.35 4.19
N ALA A 467 -11.84 3.92 5.05
CA ALA A 467 -11.79 5.34 5.38
C ALA A 467 -10.60 5.71 6.27
N TYR A 468 -10.19 4.81 7.18
CA TYR A 468 -9.01 5.00 8.03
C TYR A 468 -7.73 5.04 7.18
N ASN A 469 -7.57 4.10 6.23
CA ASN A 469 -6.39 4.05 5.37
C ASN A 469 -6.45 5.04 4.18
N GLY A 470 -7.54 5.04 3.43
CA GLY A 470 -7.67 5.81 2.18
C GLY A 470 -8.36 7.16 2.33
N GLY A 471 -8.86 7.48 3.53
CA GLY A 471 -9.64 8.69 3.81
C GLY A 471 -11.14 8.53 3.55
N ILE A 472 -11.94 9.22 4.36
CA ILE A 472 -13.41 9.18 4.25
C ILE A 472 -13.93 9.75 2.93
N GLY A 473 -13.26 10.74 2.35
CA GLY A 473 -13.67 11.36 1.09
C GLY A 473 -13.58 10.38 -0.09
N PHE A 474 -12.50 9.59 -0.16
CA PHE A 474 -12.38 8.49 -1.12
C PHE A 474 -13.50 7.46 -0.91
N THR A 475 -13.68 7.02 0.34
CA THR A 475 -14.67 5.98 0.68
C THR A 475 -16.09 6.41 0.33
N LYS A 476 -16.47 7.66 0.65
CA LYS A 476 -17.77 8.23 0.27
C LYS A 476 -17.97 8.27 -1.23
N ARG A 477 -17.02 8.85 -1.99
CA ARG A 477 -17.11 8.91 -3.46
C ARG A 477 -17.23 7.53 -4.09
N MET A 478 -16.46 6.56 -3.60
CA MET A 478 -16.52 5.17 -4.04
C MET A 478 -17.91 4.56 -3.82
N LEU A 479 -18.49 4.72 -2.62
CA LEU A 479 -19.80 4.18 -2.29
C LEU A 479 -20.96 4.91 -2.99
N GLN A 480 -20.84 6.22 -3.20
CA GLN A 480 -21.85 7.04 -3.89
C GLN A 480 -21.88 6.82 -5.40
N ARG A 481 -20.80 6.31 -6.01
CA ARG A 481 -20.76 5.99 -7.45
C ARG A 481 -21.80 4.92 -7.83
N GLY A 482 -22.22 4.08 -6.89
CA GLY A 482 -23.34 3.14 -7.07
C GLY A 482 -23.01 1.87 -7.86
N ASP A 483 -21.80 1.74 -8.40
CA ASP A 483 -21.32 0.57 -9.15
C ASP A 483 -20.57 -0.46 -8.28
N LEU A 484 -20.32 -0.12 -7.02
CA LEU A 484 -19.73 -0.98 -5.99
C LEU A 484 -20.66 -1.02 -4.77
N PHE A 485 -20.71 -2.18 -4.12
CA PHE A 485 -21.49 -2.43 -2.92
C PHE A 485 -22.97 -2.03 -3.07
N SER A 486 -23.55 -2.31 -4.24
CA SER A 486 -24.91 -1.91 -4.63
C SER A 486 -25.84 -3.11 -4.82
N GLN A 487 -27.05 -3.06 -4.23
CA GLN A 487 -28.05 -4.12 -4.40
C GLN A 487 -28.51 -4.30 -5.85
N ASN A 488 -28.29 -3.27 -6.67
CA ASN A 488 -28.60 -3.25 -8.10
C ASN A 488 -27.41 -3.68 -8.98
N SER A 489 -26.34 -4.23 -8.37
CA SER A 489 -25.21 -4.77 -9.13
C SER A 489 -25.68 -5.86 -10.09
N GLU A 490 -25.28 -5.73 -11.36
CA GLU A 490 -25.49 -6.74 -12.41
C GLU A 490 -24.93 -8.12 -12.01
N TYR A 491 -23.94 -8.13 -11.10
CA TYR A 491 -23.22 -9.31 -10.64
C TYR A 491 -23.63 -9.73 -9.23
N LYS A 492 -24.90 -9.53 -8.86
CA LYS A 492 -25.44 -9.77 -7.50
C LYS A 492 -25.03 -11.12 -6.89
N ARG A 493 -24.84 -12.17 -7.71
CA ARG A 493 -24.37 -13.51 -7.28
C ARG A 493 -23.02 -13.49 -6.54
N TYR A 494 -22.13 -12.56 -6.90
CA TYR A 494 -20.75 -12.48 -6.40
C TYR A 494 -20.54 -11.34 -5.41
N GLU A 495 -21.58 -10.56 -5.13
CA GLU A 495 -21.52 -9.48 -4.15
C GLU A 495 -21.60 -10.01 -2.72
N PRO A 496 -20.95 -9.35 -1.74
CA PRO A 496 -20.13 -8.12 -1.86
C PRO A 496 -18.67 -8.38 -2.31
N PHE A 497 -18.29 -9.63 -2.54
CA PHE A 497 -16.89 -10.02 -2.76
C PHE A 497 -16.32 -9.43 -4.05
N LEU A 498 -17.11 -9.34 -5.13
CA LEU A 498 -16.69 -8.65 -6.36
C LEU A 498 -16.36 -7.19 -6.08
N SER A 499 -17.23 -6.46 -5.39
CA SER A 499 -16.97 -5.07 -5.02
C SER A 499 -15.70 -4.91 -4.19
N MET A 500 -15.44 -5.84 -3.27
CA MET A 500 -14.19 -5.86 -2.49
C MET A 500 -12.94 -6.10 -3.35
N GLU A 501 -13.05 -6.78 -4.49
CA GLU A 501 -11.93 -6.91 -5.44
C GLU A 501 -11.76 -5.67 -6.33
N LEU A 502 -12.83 -4.92 -6.56
CA LEU A 502 -12.87 -3.75 -7.46
C LEU A 502 -12.64 -2.40 -6.76
N VAL A 503 -12.37 -2.39 -5.44
CA VAL A 503 -11.96 -1.16 -4.74
C VAL A 503 -10.74 -0.55 -5.44
N PRO A 504 -10.80 0.70 -5.95
CA PRO A 504 -9.79 1.24 -6.88
C PRO A 504 -8.37 1.30 -6.33
N TYR A 505 -8.22 1.62 -5.04
CA TYR A 505 -6.92 1.70 -4.40
C TYR A 505 -6.49 0.34 -3.85
N ALA A 506 -5.47 -0.25 -4.48
CA ALA A 506 -4.97 -1.58 -4.15
C ALA A 506 -4.51 -1.70 -2.68
N GLU A 507 -3.93 -0.64 -2.12
CA GLU A 507 -3.55 -0.57 -0.71
C GLU A 507 -4.79 -0.68 0.19
N SER A 508 -5.77 0.22 0.03
CA SER A 508 -7.01 0.22 0.82
C SER A 508 -7.80 -1.08 0.65
N ARG A 509 -7.84 -1.62 -0.58
CA ARG A 509 -8.43 -2.92 -0.91
C ARG A 509 -7.84 -4.05 -0.07
N THR A 510 -6.51 -4.11 0.00
CA THR A 510 -5.81 -5.14 0.78
C THR A 510 -5.92 -4.88 2.29
N TYR A 511 -5.85 -3.61 2.68
CA TYR A 511 -5.89 -3.16 4.07
C TYR A 511 -7.18 -3.59 4.75
N ALA A 512 -8.35 -3.28 4.18
CA ALA A 512 -9.62 -3.60 4.83
C ALA A 512 -9.85 -5.10 5.01
N LYS A 513 -9.40 -5.94 4.05
CA LYS A 513 -9.47 -7.40 4.18
C LYS A 513 -8.64 -7.91 5.36
N LYS A 514 -7.45 -7.32 5.58
CA LYS A 514 -6.58 -7.65 6.72
C LYS A 514 -7.15 -7.14 8.03
N VAL A 515 -7.67 -5.91 8.07
CA VAL A 515 -8.31 -5.34 9.26
C VAL A 515 -9.54 -6.16 9.65
N LEU A 516 -10.38 -6.57 8.70
CA LEU A 516 -11.52 -7.45 9.00
C LEU A 516 -11.06 -8.76 9.64
N ALA A 517 -10.01 -9.40 9.10
CA ALA A 517 -9.48 -10.63 9.68
C ALA A 517 -8.95 -10.39 11.11
N ASN A 518 -8.23 -9.29 11.32
CA ASN A 518 -7.76 -8.91 12.66
C ASN A 518 -8.92 -8.65 13.62
N TYR A 519 -9.96 -7.98 13.14
CA TYR A 519 -11.14 -7.60 13.92
C TYR A 519 -11.87 -8.82 14.46
N ILE A 520 -12.08 -9.85 13.62
CA ILE A 520 -12.67 -11.12 14.06
C ILE A 520 -11.83 -11.81 15.13
N ILE A 521 -10.50 -11.82 14.96
CA ILE A 521 -9.61 -12.44 15.96
C ILE A 521 -9.65 -11.67 17.29
N TYR A 522 -9.62 -10.34 17.26
CA TYR A 522 -9.68 -9.54 18.48
C TYR A 522 -11.04 -9.60 19.18
N LEU A 523 -12.14 -9.69 18.43
CA LEU A 523 -13.45 -9.99 19.03
C LEU A 523 -13.41 -11.31 19.79
N ALA A 524 -12.83 -12.36 19.21
CA ALA A 524 -12.70 -13.65 19.88
C ALA A 524 -11.77 -13.60 21.11
N ILE A 525 -10.65 -12.87 21.04
CA ILE A 525 -9.73 -12.65 22.19
C ILE A 525 -10.46 -11.92 23.33
N LEU A 526 -11.33 -10.97 23.01
CA LEU A 526 -12.14 -10.22 23.98
C LEU A 526 -13.45 -10.94 24.35
N ASN A 527 -13.50 -12.27 24.18
CA ASN A 527 -14.64 -13.13 24.52
C ASN A 527 -15.96 -12.78 23.81
N SER A 528 -15.89 -12.13 22.64
CA SER A 528 -17.03 -11.85 21.77
C SER A 528 -17.01 -12.79 20.56
N ASN A 529 -17.86 -13.82 20.57
CA ASN A 529 -17.97 -14.72 19.44
C ASN A 529 -18.82 -14.09 18.34
N THR A 530 -18.19 -13.75 17.23
CA THR A 530 -18.83 -13.02 16.14
C THR A 530 -18.61 -13.73 14.81
N LYS A 531 -19.71 -14.01 14.10
CA LYS A 531 -19.69 -14.58 12.75
C LYS A 531 -19.11 -13.56 11.78
N ILE A 532 -18.19 -13.97 10.92
CA ILE A 532 -17.64 -13.07 9.90
C ILE A 532 -18.67 -12.84 8.79
N SER A 533 -19.59 -13.79 8.55
CA SER A 533 -20.62 -13.68 7.50
C SER A 533 -21.46 -12.40 7.60
N GLN A 534 -21.82 -12.00 8.82
CA GLN A 534 -22.68 -10.83 9.06
C GLN A 534 -22.06 -9.53 8.55
N PHE A 535 -20.71 -9.45 8.47
CA PHE A 535 -20.03 -8.26 7.97
C PHE A 535 -20.08 -8.16 6.45
N PHE A 536 -20.42 -9.24 5.75
CA PHE A 536 -20.64 -9.24 4.31
C PHE A 536 -22.10 -8.96 3.95
N GLU A 537 -23.04 -9.50 4.73
CA GLU A 537 -24.48 -9.32 4.53
C GLU A 537 -24.89 -7.83 4.53
N ASN A 538 -24.25 -7.02 5.38
CA ASN A 538 -24.60 -5.61 5.59
C ASN A 538 -23.91 -4.62 4.63
N LEU A 539 -22.95 -5.06 3.80
CA LEU A 539 -22.19 -4.14 2.92
C LEU A 539 -23.02 -3.58 1.77
N MET A 540 -23.99 -4.38 1.32
CA MET A 540 -24.77 -4.08 0.13
C MET A 540 -25.98 -3.21 0.44
N ILE A 541 -26.40 -3.09 1.71
CA ILE A 541 -27.66 -2.47 2.10
C ILE A 541 -27.41 -1.00 2.48
N PRO A 542 -27.92 -0.03 1.70
CA PRO A 542 -27.83 1.39 2.03
C PRO A 542 -28.43 1.67 3.41
N GLY A 543 -27.75 2.47 4.23
CA GLY A 543 -28.23 2.79 5.59
C GLY A 543 -27.80 1.81 6.67
N VAL A 544 -27.41 0.58 6.31
CA VAL A 544 -26.96 -0.45 7.27
C VAL A 544 -25.43 -0.49 7.34
N GLY A 545 -24.75 -0.45 6.19
CA GLY A 545 -23.29 -0.38 6.14
C GLY A 545 -22.74 1.03 6.41
N GLU A 546 -23.54 2.06 6.13
CA GLU A 546 -23.20 3.48 6.19
C GLU A 546 -24.47 4.34 6.25
N LYS A 547 -24.36 5.55 6.79
CA LYS A 547 -25.52 6.41 7.12
C LYS A 547 -25.91 7.41 6.02
N PHE A 548 -25.15 7.51 4.92
CA PHE A 548 -25.31 8.61 3.95
C PHE A 548 -25.90 8.20 2.59
N ARG A 549 -26.05 6.91 2.26
CA ARG A 549 -26.66 6.47 0.99
C ARG A 549 -28.20 6.38 1.06
N LEU A 550 -28.81 6.58 2.23
CA LEU A 550 -30.26 6.56 2.44
C LEU A 550 -31.03 7.53 1.51
N ASN A 551 -30.40 8.63 1.08
CA ASN A 551 -31.05 9.71 0.34
C ASN A 551 -30.93 9.61 -1.20
N LEU A 552 -30.29 8.57 -1.75
CA LEU A 552 -30.09 8.48 -3.21
C LEU A 552 -31.24 7.78 -3.96
N GLN A 553 -32.13 7.08 -3.26
CA GLN A 553 -33.30 6.44 -3.89
C GLN A 553 -34.50 7.39 -4.04
N THR A 554 -34.56 8.50 -3.29
CA THR A 554 -35.66 9.48 -3.41
C THR A 554 -35.41 10.55 -4.47
N ALA A 555 -34.20 10.64 -5.03
CA ALA A 555 -33.83 11.66 -6.02
C ALA A 555 -33.97 11.19 -7.49
N GLN A 556 -34.51 9.99 -7.72
CA GLN A 556 -34.69 9.40 -9.07
C GLN A 556 -36.14 8.95 -9.36
N ASN A 557 -37.11 9.38 -8.56
CA ASN A 557 -38.54 9.22 -8.88
C ASN A 557 -39.14 10.55 -9.31
#